data_AF-A0A117SMV0-F1
#
_entry.id   AF-A0A117SMV0-F1
#
_cell.length_a   1.000
_cell.length_b   1.000
_cell.length_c   1.000
_cell.angle_alpha   90.00
_cell.angle_beta   90.00
_cell.angle_gamma   90.00
#
_symmetry.space_group_name_H-M   'P 1'
#
loop_
_entity.id
_entity.type
_entity.pdbx_description
1 polymer ?
#
loop_
_entity_poly.entity_id
_entity_poly.type
_entity_poly.pdbx_seq_one_letter_code
_entity_poly.pdbx_strand_id
1 'polypeptide(L)'
;MNETEVRSRVSEPYTVLQDGECIVEIIPSGDAKIILDNVRNSVMPTIIGHHTYKTFRRNTALLDLVEALLGHCSDRVGFSSEFMRQLMSGRYRVGIVHIRPNGDALRLGMADVLRLEPSEVVLMRRLRGGGYLDGLGIPKAEGDLAITCTSLGSNYLIHVYTDGSLRPKGIYANVNTPVEFTGSNILYVDLAVDVVKAWDSGEVRVVDYDEYMSYVKMGIIPQRIQDRVSDVMRELQTNIGKLGEDCLSRARDLMG
;
A
#
# COMPACT_ATOMS: atom_id res chain seq x y z
N MET A 1 18.27 29.89 -29.49
CA MET A 1 18.28 28.74 -30.42
C MET A 1 18.50 27.50 -29.59
N ASN A 2 17.67 26.48 -29.78
CA ASN A 2 17.80 25.21 -29.08
C ASN A 2 19.09 24.51 -29.56
N GLU A 3 19.83 23.84 -28.68
CA GLU A 3 21.14 23.21 -28.99
C GLU A 3 21.04 22.20 -30.15
N THR A 4 19.90 21.49 -30.20
CA THR A 4 19.53 20.56 -31.27
C THR A 4 19.37 21.25 -32.63
N GLU A 5 18.90 22.51 -32.63
CA GLU A 5 18.64 23.31 -33.83
C GLU A 5 19.93 23.89 -34.42
N VAL A 6 20.94 24.13 -33.58
CA VAL A 6 22.29 24.50 -34.04
C VAL A 6 22.99 23.29 -34.63
N ARG A 7 22.89 22.12 -33.98
CA ARG A 7 23.46 20.86 -34.49
C ARG A 7 22.84 20.40 -35.80
N SER A 8 21.52 20.55 -35.98
CA SER A 8 20.85 20.08 -37.21
C SER A 8 21.36 20.77 -38.49
N ARG A 9 21.79 22.04 -38.40
CA ARG A 9 22.22 22.84 -39.56
C ARG A 9 23.57 22.41 -40.15
N VAL A 10 24.37 21.67 -39.39
CA VAL A 10 25.73 21.26 -39.76
C VAL A 10 25.93 19.75 -39.76
N SER A 11 24.85 18.98 -39.55
CA SER A 11 24.91 17.52 -39.47
C SER A 11 24.51 16.85 -40.79
N GLU A 12 25.17 15.75 -41.13
CA GLU A 12 24.82 14.90 -42.27
C GLU A 12 23.45 14.23 -42.07
N PRO A 13 22.72 13.86 -43.14
CA PRO A 13 21.48 13.10 -43.05
C PRO A 13 21.63 11.86 -42.17
N TYR A 14 20.60 11.57 -41.37
CA TYR A 14 20.55 10.44 -40.43
C TYR A 14 21.53 10.49 -39.25
N THR A 15 22.18 11.64 -39.01
CA THR A 15 22.96 11.87 -37.79
C THR A 15 22.03 12.06 -36.58
N VAL A 16 22.22 11.26 -35.53
CA VAL A 16 21.54 11.47 -34.24
C VAL A 16 22.04 12.79 -33.64
N LEU A 17 21.16 13.78 -33.56
CA LEU A 17 21.50 15.13 -33.09
C LEU A 17 21.60 15.21 -31.55
N GLN A 18 20.84 14.35 -30.87
CA GLN A 18 20.78 14.25 -29.42
C GLN A 18 20.18 12.89 -29.05
N ASP A 19 20.78 12.18 -28.11
CA ASP A 19 20.14 11.05 -27.45
C ASP A 19 18.99 11.57 -26.57
N GLY A 20 17.81 10.96 -26.68
CA GLY A 20 16.67 11.34 -25.83
C GLY A 20 16.98 11.12 -24.34
N GLU A 21 16.26 11.81 -23.46
CA GLU A 21 16.37 11.56 -22.02
C GLU A 21 15.59 10.30 -21.65
N CYS A 22 16.23 9.39 -20.91
CA CYS A 22 15.55 8.29 -20.26
C CYS A 22 15.06 8.77 -18.88
N ILE A 23 13.77 9.09 -18.78
CA ILE A 23 13.14 9.42 -17.51
C ILE A 23 12.63 8.13 -16.89
N VAL A 24 13.14 7.81 -15.70
CA VAL A 24 12.66 6.68 -14.89
C VAL A 24 11.97 7.25 -13.66
N GLU A 25 10.70 6.91 -13.48
CA GLU A 25 9.99 7.19 -12.24
C GLU A 25 10.18 6.01 -11.27
N ILE A 26 10.60 6.32 -10.04
CA ILE A 26 10.86 5.32 -9.01
C ILE A 26 9.82 5.48 -7.91
N ILE A 27 9.20 4.37 -7.53
CA ILE A 27 8.20 4.32 -6.47
C ILE A 27 8.88 3.70 -5.24
N PRO A 28 9.30 4.51 -4.25
CA PRO A 28 9.93 3.96 -3.06
C PRO A 28 8.88 3.25 -2.19
N SER A 29 9.22 2.04 -1.72
CA SER A 29 8.44 1.35 -0.68
C SER A 29 8.52 2.08 0.67
N GLY A 30 7.65 1.71 1.62
CA GLY A 30 7.71 2.25 2.99
C GLY A 30 9.11 2.12 3.62
N ASP A 31 9.77 0.97 3.48
CA ASP A 31 11.14 0.77 3.99
C ASP A 31 12.14 1.74 3.35
N ALA A 32 12.05 1.94 2.03
CA ALA A 32 12.93 2.85 1.30
C ALA A 32 12.70 4.30 1.74
N LYS A 33 11.44 4.70 1.95
CA LYS A 33 11.09 6.03 2.47
C LYS A 33 11.66 6.28 3.86
N ILE A 34 11.64 5.29 4.74
CA ILE A 34 12.27 5.39 6.08
C ILE A 34 13.79 5.57 5.96
N ILE A 35 14.45 4.88 5.03
CA ILE A 35 15.87 5.08 4.76
C ILE A 35 16.13 6.52 4.27
N LEU A 36 15.31 7.03 3.36
CA LEU A 36 15.41 8.41 2.88
C LEU A 36 15.17 9.44 4.00
N ASP A 37 14.23 9.18 4.92
CA ASP A 37 14.02 10.00 6.11
C ASP A 37 15.29 10.05 6.97
N ASN A 38 15.98 8.91 7.14
CA ASN A 38 17.22 8.84 7.91
C ASN A 38 18.37 9.62 7.24
N VAL A 39 18.50 9.51 5.92
CA VAL A 39 19.49 10.30 5.15
C VAL A 39 19.22 11.79 5.34
N ARG A 40 17.97 12.23 5.19
CA ARG A 40 17.60 13.64 5.40
C ARG A 40 17.87 14.09 6.84
N ASN A 41 17.56 13.23 7.83
CA ASN A 41 17.81 13.50 9.24
C ASN A 41 19.29 13.73 9.58
N SER A 42 20.24 13.25 8.76
CA SER A 42 21.66 13.53 8.94
C SER A 42 22.06 14.97 8.63
N VAL A 43 21.19 15.71 7.93
CA VAL A 43 21.43 17.10 7.49
C VAL A 43 20.47 18.07 8.17
N MET A 44 19.20 17.69 8.35
CA MET A 44 18.15 18.53 8.92
C MET A 44 17.18 17.68 9.76
N PRO A 45 16.74 18.15 10.95
CA PRO A 45 15.75 17.45 11.77
C PRO A 45 14.57 16.95 10.93
N THR A 46 14.35 15.62 10.94
CA THR A 46 13.35 14.96 10.09
C THR A 46 12.66 13.87 10.89
N ILE A 47 11.33 13.88 10.98
CA ILE A 47 10.62 12.79 11.65
C ILE A 47 10.65 11.50 10.82
N ILE A 48 10.47 10.36 11.47
CA ILE A 48 10.25 9.08 10.79
C ILE A 48 8.87 9.13 10.13
N GLY A 49 8.81 8.80 8.84
CA GLY A 49 7.61 8.88 8.01
C GLY A 49 7.49 10.16 7.18
N HIS A 50 8.48 11.06 7.17
CA HIS A 50 8.43 12.32 6.42
C HIS A 50 8.03 12.12 4.95
N HIS A 51 8.71 11.23 4.23
CA HIS A 51 8.40 10.96 2.82
C HIS A 51 7.00 10.32 2.65
N THR A 52 6.56 9.47 3.59
CA THR A 52 5.20 8.94 3.62
C THR A 52 4.17 10.04 3.77
N TYR A 53 4.35 10.96 4.72
CA TYR A 53 3.41 12.05 4.98
C TYR A 53 3.35 13.08 3.87
N LYS A 54 4.44 13.26 3.11
CA LYS A 54 4.44 14.11 1.91
C LYS A 54 3.75 13.45 0.70
N THR A 55 3.53 12.13 0.75
CA THR A 55 2.87 11.42 -0.35
C THR A 55 1.43 11.92 -0.52
N PHE A 56 1.07 12.34 -1.74
CA PHE A 56 -0.23 12.93 -2.12
C PHE A 56 -0.66 14.21 -1.39
N ARG A 57 0.23 14.85 -0.61
CA ARG A 57 -0.09 16.09 0.11
C ARG A 57 0.45 17.31 -0.60
N ARG A 58 -0.41 18.32 -0.75
CA ARG A 58 -0.03 19.66 -1.24
C ARG A 58 0.36 20.61 -0.12
N ASN A 59 -0.15 20.40 1.09
CA ASN A 59 0.15 21.23 2.27
C ASN A 59 0.72 20.34 3.39
N THR A 60 1.96 20.62 3.78
CA THR A 60 2.71 19.92 4.83
C THR A 60 3.12 20.84 5.97
N ALA A 61 2.51 22.03 6.10
CA ALA A 61 2.94 23.03 7.09
C ALA A 61 2.97 22.49 8.54
N LEU A 62 2.04 21.59 8.90
CA LEU A 62 2.05 20.95 10.21
C LEU A 62 3.26 20.02 10.40
N LEU A 63 3.63 19.24 9.36
CA LEU A 63 4.83 18.41 9.38
C LEU A 63 6.08 19.30 9.49
N ASP A 64 6.13 20.39 8.72
CA ASP A 64 7.25 21.33 8.73
C ASP A 64 7.40 22.01 10.11
N LEU A 65 6.28 22.35 10.77
CA LEU A 65 6.27 22.85 12.16
C LEU A 65 6.80 21.82 13.15
N VAL A 66 6.36 20.56 13.05
CA VAL A 66 6.81 19.46 13.92
C VAL A 66 8.31 19.23 13.76
N GLU A 67 8.84 19.28 12.54
CA GLU A 67 10.28 19.15 12.26
C GLU A 67 11.08 20.36 12.76
N ALA A 68 10.54 21.59 12.66
CA ALA A 68 11.16 22.77 13.25
C ALA A 68 11.26 22.65 14.77
N LEU A 69 10.22 22.18 15.45
CA LEU A 69 10.23 21.92 16.89
C LEU A 69 11.21 20.79 17.27
N LEU A 70 11.29 19.74 16.45
CA LEU A 70 12.30 18.70 16.59
C LEU A 70 13.73 19.28 16.49
N GLY A 71 13.96 20.35 15.73
CA GLY A 71 15.25 21.03 15.74
C GLY A 71 15.66 21.62 17.11
N HIS A 72 14.71 21.79 18.02
CA HIS A 72 14.93 22.25 19.39
C HIS A 72 14.80 21.13 20.44
N CYS A 73 14.56 19.88 20.02
CA CYS A 73 14.36 18.73 20.89
C CYS A 73 15.11 17.51 20.36
N SER A 74 15.81 16.75 21.22
CA SER A 74 16.58 15.58 20.73
C SER A 74 15.78 14.26 20.66
N ASP A 75 14.44 14.30 20.70
CA ASP A 75 13.58 13.10 20.74
C ASP A 75 12.85 12.86 19.40
N ARG A 76 13.59 12.42 18.39
CA ARG A 76 13.03 12.09 17.07
C ARG A 76 11.95 11.00 17.14
N VAL A 77 12.17 9.97 17.98
CA VAL A 77 11.27 8.82 18.06
C VAL A 77 9.93 9.22 18.69
N GLY A 78 9.96 9.95 19.80
CA GLY A 78 8.75 10.47 20.46
C GLY A 78 7.96 11.42 19.59
N PHE A 79 8.63 12.36 18.90
CA PHE A 79 7.95 13.26 17.95
C PHE A 79 7.29 12.49 16.79
N SER A 80 7.98 11.49 16.23
CA SER A 80 7.46 10.70 15.11
C SER A 80 6.25 9.85 15.54
N SER A 81 6.34 9.19 16.69
CA SER A 81 5.25 8.35 17.21
C SER A 81 4.04 9.17 17.61
N GLU A 82 4.24 10.30 18.28
CA GLU A 82 3.16 11.20 18.67
C GLU A 82 2.49 11.84 17.45
N PHE A 83 3.27 12.27 16.45
CA PHE A 83 2.71 12.80 15.21
C PHE A 83 1.84 11.78 14.48
N MET A 84 2.31 10.54 14.36
CA MET A 84 1.51 9.44 13.77
C MET A 84 0.24 9.19 14.56
N ARG A 85 0.34 9.11 15.90
CA ARG A 85 -0.80 8.90 16.80
C ARG A 85 -1.86 9.98 16.62
N GLN A 86 -1.45 11.25 16.55
CA GLN A 86 -2.36 12.38 16.32
C GLN A 86 -3.00 12.33 14.93
N LEU A 87 -2.25 11.91 13.89
CA LEU A 87 -2.81 11.74 12.55
C LEU A 87 -3.85 10.62 12.47
N MET A 88 -3.70 9.55 13.26
CA MET A 88 -4.65 8.42 13.30
C MET A 88 -5.86 8.69 14.20
N SER A 89 -5.67 9.44 15.28
CA SER A 89 -6.69 9.70 16.29
C SER A 89 -7.95 10.37 15.69
N GLY A 90 -9.13 9.94 16.17
CA GLY A 90 -10.42 10.54 15.81
C GLY A 90 -10.88 10.32 14.37
N ARG A 91 -10.17 9.49 13.58
CA ARG A 91 -10.58 9.18 12.21
C ARG A 91 -11.65 8.12 12.17
N TYR A 92 -12.80 8.49 11.60
CA TYR A 92 -13.90 7.58 11.32
C TYR A 92 -13.82 6.95 9.92
N ARG A 93 -13.05 7.56 9.00
CA ARG A 93 -12.84 7.04 7.64
C ARG A 93 -11.42 7.24 7.16
N VAL A 94 -10.94 6.29 6.38
CA VAL A 94 -9.64 6.34 5.69
C VAL A 94 -9.76 5.85 4.26
N GLY A 95 -8.99 6.44 3.35
CA GLY A 95 -8.86 5.92 2.00
C GLY A 95 -7.96 4.67 1.96
N ILE A 96 -8.18 3.80 0.97
CA ILE A 96 -7.24 2.73 0.64
C ILE A 96 -6.71 3.01 -0.77
N VAL A 97 -5.40 3.17 -0.88
CA VAL A 97 -4.71 3.47 -2.14
C VAL A 97 -3.73 2.34 -2.41
N HIS A 98 -3.91 1.68 -3.55
CA HIS A 98 -2.94 0.71 -4.06
C HIS A 98 -2.25 1.32 -5.28
N ILE A 99 -0.93 1.23 -5.27
CA ILE A 99 -0.10 1.60 -6.40
C ILE A 99 0.29 0.30 -7.09
N ARG A 100 0.02 0.15 -8.38
CA ARG A 100 0.50 -0.99 -9.16
C ARG A 100 2.01 -0.83 -9.44
N PRO A 101 2.74 -1.92 -9.76
CA PRO A 101 4.17 -1.84 -10.06
C PRO A 101 4.51 -0.91 -11.25
N ASN A 102 3.54 -0.68 -12.14
CA ASN A 102 3.66 0.26 -13.25
C ASN A 102 3.45 1.74 -12.87
N GLY A 103 3.15 2.05 -11.61
CA GLY A 103 2.92 3.41 -11.11
C GLY A 103 1.47 3.88 -11.05
N ASP A 104 0.54 3.12 -11.62
CA ASP A 104 -0.88 3.49 -11.56
C ASP A 104 -1.39 3.46 -10.12
N ALA A 105 -1.86 4.61 -9.63
CA ALA A 105 -2.49 4.73 -8.32
C ALA A 105 -4.01 4.55 -8.45
N LEU A 106 -4.53 3.42 -7.98
CA LEU A 106 -5.96 3.17 -7.92
C LEU A 106 -6.47 3.36 -6.48
N ARG A 107 -7.60 4.06 -6.38
CA ARG A 107 -8.24 4.39 -5.09
C ARG A 107 -9.43 3.47 -4.91
N LEU A 108 -9.36 2.57 -3.94
CA LEU A 108 -10.43 1.61 -3.63
C LEU A 108 -11.63 2.24 -2.91
N GLY A 109 -11.59 3.56 -2.70
CA GLY A 109 -12.59 4.34 -2.00
C GLY A 109 -12.27 4.56 -0.52
N MET A 110 -13.24 5.11 0.19
CA MET A 110 -13.16 5.36 1.63
C MET A 110 -13.75 4.18 2.39
N ALA A 111 -13.02 3.70 3.38
CA ALA A 111 -13.45 2.68 4.32
C ALA A 111 -13.79 3.31 5.68
N ASP A 112 -14.80 2.75 6.32
CA ASP A 112 -15.15 3.09 7.70
C ASP A 112 -14.13 2.43 8.63
N VAL A 113 -13.66 3.18 9.63
CA VAL A 113 -12.64 2.74 10.57
C VAL A 113 -13.31 2.03 11.73
N LEU A 114 -13.01 0.74 11.92
CA LEU A 114 -13.33 0.00 13.14
C LEU A 114 -12.18 0.10 14.15
N ARG A 115 -10.93 0.03 13.65
CA ARG A 115 -9.70 0.23 14.43
C ARG A 115 -8.63 0.87 13.54
N LEU A 116 -7.91 1.86 14.07
CA LEU A 116 -6.81 2.52 13.36
C LEU A 116 -5.67 2.84 14.32
N GLU A 117 -4.75 1.90 14.47
CA GLU A 117 -3.53 2.02 15.25
C GLU A 117 -2.33 1.43 14.48
N PRO A 118 -1.08 1.79 14.81
CA PRO A 118 0.08 1.29 14.08
C PRO A 118 0.17 -0.24 14.03
N SER A 119 -0.11 -0.90 15.16
CA SER A 119 -0.08 -2.36 15.28
C SER A 119 -1.32 -3.05 14.69
N GLU A 120 -2.40 -2.31 14.45
CA GLU A 120 -3.67 -2.90 14.07
C GLU A 120 -4.59 -1.91 13.33
N VAL A 121 -4.92 -2.28 12.10
CA VAL A 121 -5.84 -1.55 11.24
C VAL A 121 -6.97 -2.50 10.84
N VAL A 122 -8.20 -2.15 11.20
CA VAL A 122 -9.42 -2.88 10.83
C VAL A 122 -10.39 -1.91 10.18
N LEU A 123 -10.67 -2.13 8.90
CA LEU A 123 -11.48 -1.25 8.07
C LEU A 123 -12.66 -2.02 7.49
N MET A 124 -13.78 -1.34 7.27
CA MET A 124 -14.97 -1.90 6.65
C MET A 124 -15.35 -1.08 5.42
N ARG A 125 -15.62 -1.76 4.31
CA ARG A 125 -16.25 -1.16 3.12
C ARG A 125 -17.53 -1.87 2.79
N ARG A 126 -18.56 -1.11 2.42
CA ARG A 126 -19.75 -1.64 1.76
C ARG A 126 -19.49 -1.75 0.26
N LEU A 127 -19.69 -2.94 -0.28
CA LEU A 127 -19.52 -3.24 -1.69
C LEU A 127 -20.82 -2.95 -2.45
N ARG A 128 -20.65 -2.43 -3.66
CA ARG A 128 -21.73 -2.42 -4.65
C ARG A 128 -21.85 -3.78 -5.29
N GLY A 129 -23.08 -4.19 -5.55
CA GLY A 129 -23.40 -5.43 -6.26
C GLY A 129 -22.95 -5.38 -7.72
N GLY A 130 -22.94 -6.56 -8.33
CA GLY A 130 -22.55 -6.75 -9.72
C GLY A 130 -21.12 -7.29 -9.89
N GLY A 131 -20.97 -8.21 -10.84
CA GLY A 131 -19.74 -8.96 -11.06
C GLY A 131 -19.47 -10.00 -9.98
N TYR A 132 -18.20 -10.36 -9.84
CA TYR A 132 -17.72 -11.40 -8.93
C TYR A 132 -16.60 -10.87 -8.05
N LEU A 133 -16.42 -11.50 -6.89
CA LEU A 133 -15.26 -11.29 -6.04
C LEU A 133 -14.05 -11.88 -6.76
N ASP A 134 -13.06 -11.02 -6.99
CA ASP A 134 -11.90 -11.35 -7.80
C ASP A 134 -11.08 -12.50 -7.18
N GLY A 135 -10.54 -13.34 -8.04
CA GLY A 135 -9.88 -14.60 -7.67
C GLY A 135 -10.79 -15.66 -7.04
N LEU A 136 -11.92 -15.30 -6.40
CA LEU A 136 -12.82 -16.21 -5.69
C LEU A 136 -13.96 -16.75 -6.56
N GLY A 137 -14.38 -16.03 -7.60
CA GLY A 137 -15.50 -16.45 -8.46
C GLY A 137 -16.86 -16.44 -7.77
N ILE A 138 -16.99 -15.75 -6.64
CA ILE A 138 -18.23 -15.66 -5.85
C ILE A 138 -19.01 -14.40 -6.26
N PRO A 139 -20.33 -14.48 -6.54
CA PRO A 139 -21.12 -13.30 -6.92
C PRO A 139 -21.11 -12.20 -5.86
N LYS A 140 -20.93 -10.96 -6.31
CA LYS A 140 -21.05 -9.77 -5.45
C LYS A 140 -22.49 -9.31 -5.38
N ALA A 141 -23.05 -9.31 -4.18
CA ALA A 141 -24.37 -8.78 -3.90
C ALA A 141 -24.29 -7.34 -3.38
N GLU A 142 -25.35 -6.56 -3.62
CA GLU A 142 -25.47 -5.23 -3.05
C GLU A 142 -25.52 -5.32 -1.52
N GLY A 143 -24.69 -4.53 -0.84
CA GLY A 143 -24.62 -4.54 0.61
C GLY A 143 -23.69 -5.60 1.20
N ASP A 144 -23.00 -6.39 0.37
CA ASP A 144 -21.84 -7.17 0.81
C ASP A 144 -20.80 -6.26 1.47
N LEU A 145 -20.00 -6.83 2.37
CA LEU A 145 -18.95 -6.10 3.08
C LEU A 145 -17.58 -6.66 2.73
N ALA A 146 -16.59 -5.77 2.67
CA ALA A 146 -15.18 -6.11 2.65
C ALA A 146 -14.54 -5.60 3.94
N ILE A 147 -14.21 -6.53 4.82
CA ILE A 147 -13.50 -6.27 6.08
C ILE A 147 -12.02 -6.43 5.79
N THR A 148 -11.25 -5.38 6.05
CA THR A 148 -9.81 -5.35 5.77
C THR A 148 -9.04 -5.30 7.06
N CYS A 149 -8.15 -6.27 7.28
CA CYS A 149 -7.25 -6.29 8.43
C CYS A 149 -5.80 -6.26 7.99
N THR A 150 -5.03 -5.39 8.63
CA THR A 150 -3.57 -5.26 8.41
C THR A 150 -2.93 -4.52 9.60
N SER A 151 -1.67 -4.17 9.48
CA SER A 151 -0.92 -3.31 10.39
C SER A 151 0.07 -2.47 9.58
N LEU A 152 0.53 -1.34 10.13
CA LEU A 152 1.57 -0.55 9.47
C LEU A 152 2.86 -1.38 9.39
N GLY A 153 3.49 -1.39 8.23
CA GLY A 153 4.65 -2.21 7.94
C GLY A 153 4.32 -3.63 7.41
N SER A 154 3.06 -4.06 7.46
CA SER A 154 2.66 -5.37 6.94
C SER A 154 2.93 -5.48 5.43
N ASN A 155 3.37 -6.66 4.97
CA ASN A 155 3.53 -6.97 3.55
C ASN A 155 2.32 -7.67 2.95
N TYR A 156 1.19 -7.66 3.67
CA TYR A 156 -0.09 -8.14 3.17
C TYR A 156 -1.28 -7.38 3.76
N LEU A 157 -2.38 -7.36 3.02
CA LEU A 157 -3.71 -7.01 3.51
C LEU A 157 -4.63 -8.22 3.44
N ILE A 158 -5.35 -8.52 4.52
CA ILE A 158 -6.40 -9.54 4.52
C ILE A 158 -7.74 -8.88 4.29
N HIS A 159 -8.42 -9.26 3.23
CA HIS A 159 -9.81 -8.91 2.95
C HIS A 159 -10.71 -10.12 3.20
N VAL A 160 -11.58 -10.02 4.20
CA VAL A 160 -12.67 -10.97 4.42
C VAL A 160 -13.94 -10.40 3.79
N TYR A 161 -14.48 -11.12 2.82
CA TYR A 161 -15.74 -10.78 2.20
C TYR A 161 -16.89 -11.44 2.94
N THR A 162 -17.90 -10.67 3.29
CA THR A 162 -19.12 -11.15 3.93
C THR A 162 -20.35 -10.64 3.22
N ASP A 163 -21.50 -11.23 3.50
CA ASP A 163 -22.77 -10.55 3.22
C ASP A 163 -23.04 -9.43 4.25
N GLY A 164 -24.17 -8.74 4.09
CA GLY A 164 -24.58 -7.66 4.99
C GLY A 164 -24.91 -8.11 6.43
N SER A 165 -24.98 -9.41 6.70
CA SER A 165 -25.18 -9.99 8.04
C SER A 165 -23.89 -10.59 8.62
N LEU A 166 -22.73 -10.20 8.08
CA LEU A 166 -21.40 -10.69 8.49
C LEU A 166 -21.24 -12.21 8.36
N ARG A 167 -22.01 -12.87 7.48
CA ARG A 167 -21.75 -14.27 7.10
C ARG A 167 -20.64 -14.29 6.05
N PRO A 168 -19.53 -14.97 6.32
CA PRO A 168 -18.37 -14.91 5.45
C PRO A 168 -18.57 -15.71 4.16
N LYS A 169 -17.95 -15.22 3.09
CA LYS A 169 -17.97 -15.81 1.74
C LYS A 169 -16.60 -16.31 1.31
N GLY A 170 -15.56 -15.53 1.60
CA GLY A 170 -14.19 -15.87 1.25
C GLY A 170 -13.19 -14.86 1.76
N ILE A 171 -11.92 -15.23 1.62
CA ILE A 171 -10.76 -14.49 2.08
C ILE A 171 -9.88 -14.23 0.87
N TYR A 172 -9.42 -12.99 0.74
CA TYR A 172 -8.47 -12.55 -0.28
C TYR A 172 -7.33 -11.83 0.45
N ALA A 173 -6.11 -12.29 0.24
CA ALA A 173 -4.91 -11.71 0.82
C ALA A 173 -4.07 -11.08 -0.28
N ASN A 174 -3.94 -9.77 -0.24
CA ASN A 174 -3.08 -9.02 -1.15
C ASN A 174 -1.63 -9.10 -0.67
N VAL A 175 -0.68 -9.45 -1.53
CA VAL A 175 0.76 -9.34 -1.22
C VAL A 175 1.29 -8.02 -1.73
N ASN A 176 1.87 -7.24 -0.83
CA ASN A 176 2.23 -5.85 -1.10
C ASN A 176 3.53 -5.44 -0.40
N THR A 177 4.05 -4.28 -0.77
CA THR A 177 5.11 -3.62 0.00
C THR A 177 4.58 -3.13 1.35
N PRO A 178 5.42 -2.91 2.36
CA PRO A 178 5.00 -2.50 3.70
C PRO A 178 3.93 -1.41 3.71
N VAL A 179 2.82 -1.68 4.39
CA VAL A 179 1.68 -0.77 4.47
C VAL A 179 2.07 0.52 5.19
N GLU A 180 1.73 1.64 4.58
CA GLU A 180 2.01 2.99 5.05
C GLU A 180 0.72 3.73 5.42
N PHE A 181 0.81 4.71 6.31
CA PHE A 181 -0.29 5.65 6.59
C PHE A 181 0.10 7.08 6.23
N THR A 182 -0.52 7.61 5.17
CA THR A 182 -0.29 8.98 4.66
C THR A 182 -0.98 10.08 5.49
N GLY A 183 -1.56 9.70 6.62
CA GLY A 183 -2.38 10.55 7.47
C GLY A 183 -3.83 10.73 7.01
N SER A 184 -4.23 10.17 5.86
CA SER A 184 -5.64 10.08 5.43
C SER A 184 -5.96 8.79 4.69
N ASN A 185 -4.93 8.10 4.18
CA ASN A 185 -5.06 6.86 3.46
C ASN A 185 -4.06 5.84 4.00
N ILE A 186 -4.48 4.58 4.00
CA ILE A 186 -3.57 3.46 3.94
C ILE A 186 -3.05 3.35 2.50
N LEU A 187 -1.74 3.17 2.36
CA LEU A 187 -1.02 3.16 1.09
C LEU A 187 -0.07 1.97 1.02
N TYR A 188 0.00 1.33 -0.12
CA TYR A 188 0.97 0.28 -0.41
C TYR A 188 1.17 0.15 -1.92
N VAL A 189 2.30 -0.42 -2.32
CA VAL A 189 2.51 -0.92 -3.69
C VAL A 189 2.05 -2.38 -3.72
N ASP A 190 1.04 -2.65 -4.52
CA ASP A 190 0.54 -3.99 -4.83
C ASP A 190 1.56 -4.73 -5.69
N LEU A 191 1.90 -5.97 -5.32
CA LEU A 191 2.90 -6.76 -6.03
C LEU A 191 2.26 -7.71 -7.05
N ALA A 192 0.97 -7.54 -7.35
CA ALA A 192 0.25 -8.27 -8.41
C ALA A 192 0.29 -9.79 -8.24
N VAL A 193 0.27 -10.26 -6.98
CA VAL A 193 0.12 -11.67 -6.63
C VAL A 193 -0.68 -11.76 -5.34
N ASP A 194 -1.72 -12.59 -5.36
CA ASP A 194 -2.65 -12.70 -4.24
C ASP A 194 -2.89 -14.16 -3.84
N VAL A 195 -3.32 -14.35 -2.60
CA VAL A 195 -3.76 -15.64 -2.09
C VAL A 195 -5.24 -15.58 -1.75
N VAL A 196 -6.02 -16.51 -2.28
CA VAL A 196 -7.47 -16.55 -2.07
C VAL A 196 -7.92 -17.89 -1.52
N LYS A 197 -8.96 -17.85 -0.69
CA LYS A 197 -9.60 -19.02 -0.10
C LYS A 197 -11.11 -18.77 0.02
N ALA A 198 -11.93 -19.62 -0.59
CA ALA A 198 -13.36 -19.60 -0.30
C ALA A 198 -13.60 -20.05 1.15
N TRP A 199 -14.58 -19.46 1.85
CA TRP A 199 -14.67 -19.61 3.30
C TRP A 199 -14.78 -21.08 3.73
N ASP A 200 -15.71 -21.81 3.11
CA ASP A 200 -16.00 -23.22 3.41
C ASP A 200 -15.10 -24.21 2.65
N SER A 201 -14.17 -23.72 1.82
CA SER A 201 -13.24 -24.58 1.09
C SER A 201 -11.93 -24.77 1.86
N GLY A 202 -11.37 -25.97 1.80
CA GLY A 202 -9.98 -26.22 2.21
C GLY A 202 -8.94 -25.81 1.16
N GLU A 203 -9.38 -25.46 -0.04
CA GLU A 203 -8.50 -25.10 -1.15
C GLU A 203 -8.02 -23.65 -1.02
N VAL A 204 -6.70 -23.48 -1.07
CA VAL A 204 -6.02 -22.18 -1.12
C VAL A 204 -5.39 -22.03 -2.50
N ARG A 205 -5.68 -20.93 -3.19
CA ARG A 205 -5.17 -20.66 -4.53
C ARG A 205 -4.33 -19.39 -4.55
N VAL A 206 -3.29 -19.42 -5.37
CA VAL A 206 -2.55 -18.23 -5.77
C VAL A 206 -3.16 -17.72 -7.06
N VAL A 207 -3.44 -16.42 -7.14
CA VAL A 207 -3.97 -15.76 -8.35
C VAL A 207 -3.02 -14.66 -8.81
N ASP A 208 -3.14 -14.30 -10.08
CA ASP A 208 -2.36 -13.25 -10.75
C ASP A 208 -0.83 -13.46 -10.78
N TYR A 209 -0.37 -14.67 -10.47
CA TYR A 209 1.05 -15.02 -10.49
C TYR A 209 1.74 -14.73 -11.83
N ASP A 210 1.04 -14.92 -12.96
CA ASP A 210 1.57 -14.60 -14.28
C ASP A 210 1.80 -13.10 -14.47
N GLU A 211 0.93 -12.25 -13.91
CA GLU A 211 1.10 -10.80 -13.91
C GLU A 211 2.33 -10.41 -13.07
N TYR A 212 2.44 -10.92 -11.83
CA TYR A 212 3.65 -10.74 -11.01
C TYR A 212 4.93 -11.15 -11.75
N MET A 213 4.94 -12.34 -12.36
CA MET A 213 6.10 -12.84 -13.11
C MET A 213 6.43 -11.98 -14.33
N SER A 214 5.46 -11.28 -14.91
CA SER A 214 5.73 -10.29 -15.97
C SER A 214 6.54 -9.11 -15.43
N TYR A 215 6.19 -8.56 -14.26
CA TYR A 215 6.94 -7.48 -13.61
C TYR A 215 8.35 -7.92 -13.17
N VAL A 216 8.50 -9.17 -12.74
CA VAL A 216 9.81 -9.77 -12.45
C VAL A 216 10.67 -9.84 -13.71
N LYS A 217 10.13 -10.35 -14.83
CA LYS A 217 10.86 -10.46 -16.10
C LYS A 217 11.24 -9.09 -16.68
N MET A 218 10.44 -8.06 -16.43
CA MET A 218 10.72 -6.68 -16.81
C MET A 218 11.76 -5.99 -15.90
N GLY A 219 12.20 -6.64 -14.81
CA GLY A 219 13.15 -6.07 -13.85
C GLY A 219 12.55 -4.98 -12.94
N ILE A 220 11.22 -4.82 -12.95
CA ILE A 220 10.50 -3.83 -12.13
C ILE A 220 10.52 -4.23 -10.65
N ILE A 221 10.44 -5.53 -10.37
CA ILE A 221 10.48 -6.08 -9.01
C ILE A 221 11.90 -6.62 -8.72
N PRO A 222 12.70 -5.94 -7.88
CA PRO A 222 14.06 -6.38 -7.56
C PRO A 222 14.07 -7.68 -6.77
N GLN A 223 15.15 -8.47 -6.90
CA GLN A 223 15.29 -9.78 -6.25
C GLN A 223 14.95 -9.77 -4.75
N ARG A 224 15.41 -8.76 -4.01
CA ARG A 224 15.14 -8.63 -2.57
C ARG A 224 13.64 -8.55 -2.24
N ILE A 225 12.83 -7.97 -3.13
CA ILE A 225 11.37 -7.93 -2.97
C ILE A 225 10.78 -9.30 -3.31
N GLN A 226 11.31 -9.99 -4.33
CA GLN A 226 10.86 -11.34 -4.70
C GLN A 226 11.08 -12.36 -3.59
N ASP A 227 12.20 -12.27 -2.88
CA ASP A 227 12.50 -13.13 -1.73
C ASP A 227 11.43 -12.93 -0.64
N ARG A 228 11.11 -11.67 -0.32
CA ARG A 228 10.07 -11.32 0.64
C ARG A 228 8.67 -11.74 0.20
N VAL A 229 8.34 -11.60 -1.09
CA VAL A 229 7.08 -12.11 -1.65
C VAL A 229 6.98 -13.62 -1.44
N SER A 230 8.06 -14.36 -1.70
CA SER A 230 8.08 -15.81 -1.54
C SER A 230 7.82 -16.25 -0.09
N ASP A 231 8.37 -15.53 0.88
CA ASP A 231 8.14 -15.78 2.31
C ASP A 231 6.70 -15.46 2.72
N VAL A 232 6.18 -14.29 2.32
CA VAL A 232 4.81 -13.86 2.61
C VAL A 232 3.80 -14.80 1.96
N MET A 233 4.03 -15.22 0.72
CA MET A 233 3.18 -16.17 0.01
C MET A 233 3.09 -17.50 0.76
N ARG A 234 4.23 -18.02 1.24
CA ARG A 234 4.27 -19.26 2.04
C ARG A 234 3.50 -19.12 3.35
N GLU A 235 3.67 -17.99 4.04
CA GLU A 235 2.94 -17.67 5.27
C GLU A 235 1.42 -17.63 5.00
N LEU A 236 1.00 -16.91 3.97
CA LEU A 236 -0.41 -16.77 3.60
C LEU A 236 -1.03 -18.10 3.16
N GLN A 237 -0.35 -18.87 2.31
CA GLN A 237 -0.84 -20.19 1.89
C GLN A 237 -1.07 -21.13 3.07
N THR A 238 -0.26 -21.01 4.13
CA THR A 238 -0.39 -21.82 5.35
C THR A 238 -1.49 -21.29 6.28
N ASN A 239 -1.60 -19.97 6.42
CA ASN A 239 -2.32 -19.36 7.54
C ASN A 239 -3.55 -18.53 7.13
N ILE A 240 -3.86 -18.37 5.83
CA ILE A 240 -4.93 -17.47 5.36
C ILE A 240 -6.28 -17.74 6.02
N GLY A 241 -6.63 -19.00 6.28
CA GLY A 241 -7.86 -19.37 6.98
C GLY A 241 -7.93 -18.74 8.37
N LYS A 242 -6.91 -18.99 9.20
CA LYS A 242 -6.79 -18.42 10.54
C LYS A 242 -6.75 -16.90 10.52
N LEU A 243 -5.96 -16.30 9.62
CA LEU A 243 -5.87 -14.84 9.49
C LEU A 243 -7.23 -14.21 9.13
N GLY A 244 -8.01 -14.87 8.28
CA GLY A 244 -9.37 -14.45 7.95
C GLY A 244 -10.35 -14.60 9.11
N GLU A 245 -10.28 -15.71 9.85
CA GLU A 245 -11.08 -15.92 11.07
C GLU A 245 -10.77 -14.86 12.13
N ASP A 246 -9.49 -14.62 12.40
CA ASP A 246 -9.03 -13.58 13.34
C ASP A 246 -9.46 -12.18 12.89
N CYS A 247 -9.42 -11.90 11.58
CA CYS A 247 -9.88 -10.63 11.04
C CYS A 247 -11.40 -10.43 11.24
N LEU A 248 -12.19 -11.47 10.93
CA LEU A 248 -13.64 -11.42 11.07
C LEU A 248 -14.08 -11.33 12.53
N SER A 249 -13.42 -12.09 13.43
CA SER A 249 -13.70 -12.03 14.87
C SER A 249 -13.50 -10.62 15.40
N ARG A 250 -12.34 -10.02 15.13
CA ARG A 250 -12.03 -8.65 15.54
C ARG A 250 -13.04 -7.64 15.04
N ALA A 251 -13.43 -7.73 13.78
CA ALA A 251 -14.43 -6.83 13.22
C ALA A 251 -15.79 -6.97 13.91
N ARG A 252 -16.23 -8.20 14.21
CA ARG A 252 -17.48 -8.44 14.96
C ARG A 252 -17.42 -7.84 16.36
N ASP A 253 -16.29 -8.01 17.06
CA ASP A 253 -16.10 -7.48 18.40
C ASP A 253 -16.12 -5.94 18.42
N LEU A 254 -15.53 -5.32 17.40
CA LEU A 254 -15.50 -3.86 17.26
C LEU A 254 -16.83 -3.26 16.79
N MET A 255 -17.69 -4.06 16.16
CA MET A 255 -19.01 -3.64 15.67
C MET A 255 -20.14 -3.88 16.70
N GLY A 256 -19.83 -4.47 17.85
CA GLY A 256 -20.77 -4.85 18.91
C GLY A 256 -21.79 -3.78 19.29
#